data_AF-A0A382UKX4-F1
#
_entry.id   AF-A0A382UKX4-F1
#
_cell.length_a   1.000
_cell.length_b   1.000
_cell.length_c   1.000
_cell.angle_alpha   90.00
_cell.angle_beta   90.00
_cell.angle_gamma   90.00
#
_symmetry.space_group_name_H-M   'P 1'
#
loop_
_entity.id
_entity.type
_entity.pdbx_description
1 polymer ?
#
loop_
_entity_poly.entity_id
_entity_poly.type
_entity_poly.pdbx_seq_one_letter_code
_entity_poly.pdbx_strand_id
1 'polypeptide(L)'
;MKYISTRGGVSDLSFCDAVMMGLASDGGLLVPESIPDISAILPQLVGLSYNDLALEIMGRFIDDVPHVELKRLIEESYRCFDDPLVTPVV
;
A
#
# COMPACT_ATOMS: atom_id res chain seq x y z
N MET A 1 6.43 -5.97 7.70
CA MET A 1 5.04 -5.61 7.93
C MET A 1 4.22 -6.88 8.00
N LYS A 2 3.40 -7.06 9.03
CA LYS A 2 2.44 -8.18 9.11
C LYS A 2 1.02 -7.68 9.10
N TYR A 3 0.11 -8.56 8.68
CA TYR A 3 -1.33 -8.31 8.66
C TYR A 3 -2.05 -9.23 9.63
N ILE A 4 -3.08 -8.69 10.27
CA ILE A 4 -3.92 -9.33 11.27
C ILE A 4 -5.40 -9.16 10.91
N SER A 5 -6.24 -10.07 11.38
CA SER A 5 -7.69 -9.90 11.32
C SER A 5 -8.17 -8.93 12.40
N THR A 6 -9.13 -8.06 12.06
CA THR A 6 -9.84 -7.22 13.03
C THR A 6 -10.62 -7.99 14.09
N ARG A 7 -10.80 -9.31 13.92
CA ARG A 7 -11.43 -10.21 14.92
C ARG A 7 -10.42 -11.08 15.69
N GLY A 8 -9.13 -10.95 15.39
CA GLY A 8 -8.04 -11.59 16.13
C GLY A 8 -7.84 -13.09 15.88
N GLY A 9 -8.61 -13.72 15.00
CA GLY A 9 -8.50 -15.15 14.68
C GLY A 9 -7.44 -15.49 13.62
N VAL A 10 -6.83 -14.48 12.99
CA VAL A 10 -5.78 -14.63 11.96
C VAL A 10 -4.68 -13.59 12.21
N SER A 11 -3.41 -14.01 12.10
CA SER A 11 -2.21 -13.18 12.29
C SER A 11 -1.05 -13.62 11.39
N ASP A 12 0.08 -12.90 11.47
CA ASP A 12 1.38 -13.23 10.85
C ASP A 12 1.40 -13.31 9.31
N LEU A 13 0.33 -12.84 8.67
CA LEU A 13 0.22 -12.80 7.21
C LEU A 13 1.17 -11.77 6.62
N SER A 14 1.79 -12.13 5.49
CA SER A 14 2.43 -11.16 4.61
C SER A 14 1.37 -10.31 3.88
N PHE A 15 1.78 -9.26 3.17
CA PHE A 15 0.85 -8.46 2.38
C PHE A 15 0.25 -9.30 1.24
N CYS A 16 1.07 -10.08 0.54
CA CYS A 16 0.62 -10.94 -0.54
C CYS A 16 -0.37 -12.01 -0.03
N ASP A 17 -0.11 -12.61 1.12
CA ASP A 17 -1.06 -13.56 1.74
C ASP A 17 -2.39 -12.88 2.06
N ALA A 18 -2.34 -11.64 2.59
CA ALA A 18 -3.54 -10.90 2.94
C ALA A 18 -4.38 -10.54 1.71
N VAL A 19 -3.74 -10.07 0.63
CA VAL A 19 -4.40 -9.78 -0.65
C VAL A 19 -5.03 -11.03 -1.25
N MET A 20 -4.31 -12.16 -1.25
CA MET A 20 -4.80 -13.43 -1.81
C MET A 20 -5.91 -14.07 -0.98
N MET A 21 -5.89 -13.90 0.34
CA MET A 21 -6.95 -14.36 1.24
C MET A 21 -8.24 -13.55 1.04
N GLY A 22 -8.13 -12.25 0.79
CA GLY A 22 -9.26 -11.34 0.66
C GLY A 22 -9.97 -11.13 2.00
N LEU A 23 -10.91 -12.01 2.36
CA LEU A 23 -11.60 -11.97 3.65
C LEU A 23 -10.95 -12.96 4.63
N ALA A 24 -10.69 -12.52 5.87
CA ALA A 24 -10.13 -13.39 6.88
C ALA A 24 -11.05 -14.59 7.17
N SER A 25 -10.48 -15.75 7.50
CA SER A 25 -11.24 -16.97 7.77
C SER A 25 -12.18 -16.88 8.99
N ASP A 26 -11.95 -15.93 9.88
CA ASP A 26 -12.81 -15.59 11.02
C ASP A 26 -13.92 -14.55 10.66
N GLY A 27 -14.02 -14.17 9.40
CA GLY A 27 -14.95 -13.18 8.86
C GLY A 27 -14.59 -11.73 9.22
N GLY A 28 -13.38 -11.47 9.72
CA GLY A 28 -12.84 -10.13 9.92
C GLY A 28 -12.20 -9.56 8.66
N LEU A 29 -11.71 -8.32 8.77
CA LEU A 29 -10.95 -7.64 7.72
C LEU A 29 -9.46 -7.73 8.05
N LEU A 30 -8.63 -7.85 7.01
CA LEU A 30 -7.17 -7.87 7.17
C LEU A 30 -6.64 -6.44 7.18
N VAL A 31 -5.91 -6.09 8.24
CA VAL A 31 -5.30 -4.78 8.46
C VAL A 31 -3.83 -4.95 8.85
N PRO A 32 -2.94 -3.99 8.56
CA PRO A 32 -1.57 -4.06 9.05
C PRO A 32 -1.56 -4.04 10.58
N GLU A 33 -0.61 -4.74 11.19
CA GLU A 33 -0.45 -4.80 12.65
C GLU A 33 -0.12 -3.44 13.28
N SER A 34 0.41 -2.51 12.48
CA SER A 34 0.72 -1.14 12.87
C SER A 34 0.61 -0.20 11.68
N ILE A 35 0.37 1.08 11.96
CA ILE A 35 0.38 2.14 10.95
C ILE A 35 1.78 2.76 10.91
N PRO A 36 2.49 2.76 9.77
CA PRO A 36 3.79 3.42 9.64
C PRO A 36 3.71 4.92 9.95
N ASP A 37 4.61 5.41 10.80
CA ASP A 37 4.75 6.85 11.03
C ASP A 37 5.57 7.49 9.89
N ILE A 38 4.98 8.48 9.23
CA ILE A 38 5.59 9.22 8.12
C ILE A 38 5.94 10.66 8.49
N SER A 39 5.79 11.07 9.74
CA SER A 39 5.94 12.46 10.17
C SER A 39 7.31 13.04 9.80
N ALA A 40 8.38 12.25 9.93
CA ALA A 40 9.75 12.65 9.62
C ALA A 40 10.02 12.86 8.11
N ILE A 41 9.22 12.22 7.24
CA ILE A 41 9.44 12.25 5.80
C ILE A 41 8.49 13.17 5.04
N LEU A 42 7.46 13.71 5.71
CA LEU A 42 6.45 14.59 5.10
C LEU A 42 7.06 15.67 4.18
N PRO A 43 8.15 16.37 4.54
CA PRO A 43 8.75 17.37 3.64
C PRO A 43 9.27 16.80 2.33
N GLN A 44 9.73 15.54 2.32
CA GLN A 44 10.23 14.87 1.11
C GLN A 44 9.11 14.36 0.20
N LEU A 45 7.89 14.19 0.73
CA LEU A 45 6.73 13.77 -0.04
C LEU A 45 6.15 14.92 -0.88
N VAL A 46 6.44 16.17 -0.52
CA VAL A 46 5.94 17.35 -1.22
C VAL A 46 6.57 17.43 -2.61
N GLY A 47 5.72 17.56 -3.64
CA GLY A 47 6.15 17.72 -5.03
C GLY A 47 6.50 16.41 -5.76
N LEU A 48 6.37 15.26 -5.09
CA LEU A 48 6.44 13.97 -5.77
C LEU A 48 5.31 13.85 -6.81
N SER A 49 5.59 13.10 -7.88
CA SER A 49 4.54 12.65 -8.79
C SER A 49 3.55 11.74 -8.06
N TYR A 50 2.34 11.57 -8.60
CA TYR A 50 1.37 10.64 -8.01
C TYR A 50 1.94 9.22 -7.85
N ASN A 51 2.68 8.76 -8.87
CA ASN A 51 3.30 7.42 -8.87
C ASN A 51 4.41 7.30 -7.81
N ASP A 52 5.27 8.31 -7.67
CA ASP A 52 6.35 8.29 -6.67
C ASP A 52 5.77 8.38 -5.25
N LEU A 53 4.73 9.19 -5.05
CA LEU A 53 4.01 9.28 -3.78
C LEU A 53 3.34 7.94 -3.43
N ALA A 54 2.68 7.31 -4.39
CA ALA A 54 2.09 5.98 -4.21
C ALA A 54 3.16 4.94 -3.85
N LEU A 55 4.32 4.98 -4.50
CA LEU A 55 5.42 4.06 -4.22
C LEU A 55 5.98 4.24 -2.80
N GLU A 56 6.19 5.48 -2.37
CA GLU A 56 6.62 5.79 -1.00
C GLU A 56 5.60 5.31 0.04
N ILE A 57 4.31 5.58 -0.16
CA ILE A 57 3.28 5.19 0.80
C ILE A 57 3.12 3.65 0.80
N MET A 58 2.89 3.04 -0.35
CA MET A 58 2.63 1.60 -0.46
C MET A 58 3.83 0.75 -0.02
N GLY A 59 5.07 1.17 -0.32
CA GLY A 59 6.29 0.46 0.07
C GLY A 59 6.48 0.34 1.60
N ARG A 60 5.75 1.10 2.40
CA ARG A 60 5.76 0.97 3.88
C ARG A 60 4.78 -0.09 4.40
N PHE A 61 3.81 -0.49 3.58
CA PHE A 61 2.82 -1.51 3.86
C PHE A 61 3.12 -2.85 3.17
N ILE A 62 3.98 -2.83 2.14
CA ILE A 62 4.30 -3.95 1.26
C ILE A 62 5.81 -4.20 1.32
N ASP A 63 6.24 -5.16 2.14
CA ASP A 63 7.66 -5.51 2.31
C ASP A 63 8.05 -6.85 1.69
N ASP A 64 7.10 -7.54 1.06
CA ASP A 64 7.25 -8.85 0.42
C ASP A 64 7.19 -8.79 -1.12
N VAL A 65 6.97 -7.60 -1.70
CA VAL A 65 7.08 -7.34 -3.14
C VAL A 65 8.37 -6.55 -3.40
N PRO A 66 9.24 -6.99 -4.34
CA PRO A 66 10.44 -6.23 -4.69
C PRO A 66 10.12 -4.80 -5.12
N HIS A 67 10.89 -3.81 -4.64
CA HIS A 67 10.67 -2.39 -4.93
C HIS A 67 10.53 -2.07 -6.43
N VAL A 68 11.37 -2.69 -7.27
CA VAL A 68 11.31 -2.51 -8.73
C VAL A 68 9.99 -3.00 -9.32
N GLU A 69 9.47 -4.11 -8.78
CA GLU A 69 8.21 -4.69 -9.24
C GLU A 69 7.01 -3.87 -8.75
N LEU A 70 7.03 -3.41 -7.49
CA LEU A 70 6.02 -2.51 -6.97
C LEU A 70 5.93 -1.22 -7.80
N LYS A 71 7.09 -0.62 -8.13
CA LYS A 71 7.15 0.56 -9.00
C LYS A 71 6.51 0.29 -10.37
N ARG A 72 6.84 -0.84 -11.00
CA ARG A 72 6.26 -1.25 -12.30
C ARG A 72 4.74 -1.38 -12.22
N LEU A 73 4.22 -2.03 -11.17
CA LEU A 73 2.78 -2.21 -10.95
C LEU A 73 2.05 -0.86 -10.78
N ILE A 74 2.64 0.07 -10.04
CA ILE A 74 2.12 1.42 -9.83
C ILE A 74 2.05 2.19 -11.16
N GLU A 75 3.15 2.20 -11.91
CA GLU A 75 3.21 2.88 -13.21
C GLU A 75 2.20 2.31 -14.21
N GLU A 76 1.97 1.00 -14.22
CA GLU A 76 0.97 0.36 -15.07
C GLU A 76 -0.46 0.66 -14.60
N SER A 77 -0.71 0.66 -13.29
CA SER A 77 -2.04 0.90 -12.72
C SER A 77 -2.56 2.31 -13.01
N TYR A 78 -1.69 3.31 -12.98
CA TYR A 78 -2.07 4.72 -13.19
C TYR A 78 -1.88 5.21 -14.64
N ARG A 79 -1.37 4.37 -15.54
CA ARG A 79 -1.11 4.74 -16.95
C ARG A 79 -2.35 5.22 -17.71
N CYS A 80 -3.51 4.65 -17.40
CA CYS A 80 -4.74 4.84 -18.17
C CYS A 80 -5.65 5.96 -17.63
N PHE A 81 -5.16 6.81 -16.73
CA PHE A 81 -5.93 7.95 -16.26
C PHE A 81 -5.94 9.07 -17.31
N ASP A 82 -7.09 9.71 -17.48
CA ASP A 82 -7.29 10.77 -18.50
C ASP A 82 -6.52 12.06 -18.17
N ASP A 83 -6.11 12.25 -16.92
CA ASP A 83 -5.35 13.40 -16.45
C ASP A 83 -3.93 12.98 -16.01
N PRO A 84 -2.86 13.66 -16.44
CA PRO A 84 -1.47 13.33 -16.06
C PRO A 84 -1.18 13.48 -14.56
N LEU A 85 -2.00 14.23 -13.81
CA LEU A 85 -1.91 14.35 -12.35
C LEU A 85 -2.65 13.22 -11.62
N VAL A 86 -3.33 12.31 -12.34
CA VAL A 86 -4.14 11.19 -11.83
C VAL A 86 -5.39 11.64 -11.06
N THR A 87 -5.23 12.48 -10.02
CA THR A 87 -6.32 13.07 -9.23
C THR A 87 -6.09 14.57 -9.03
N PRO A 88 -6.40 15.43 -10.02
CA PRO A 88 -6.23 16.87 -9.90
C PRO A 88 -7.20 17.48 -8.87
N VAL A 89 -6.76 18.54 -8.18
CA VAL A 89 -7.60 19.36 -7.29
C VAL A 89 -8.05 20.61 -8.04
N VAL A 90 -9.34 20.93 -8.00
CA VAL A 90 -9.97 22.08 -8.68
C VAL A 90 -10.55 23.06 -7.67
#